data_AF-A0A327KZ17-F1
#
_entry.id   AF-A0A327KZ17-F1
#
_cell.length_a   1.000
_cell.length_b   1.000
_cell.length_c   1.000
_cell.angle_alpha   90.00
_cell.angle_beta   90.00
_cell.angle_gamma   90.00
#
_symmetry.space_group_name_H-M   'P 1'
#
loop_
_entity.id
_entity.type
_entity.pdbx_description
1 polymer ?
#
loop_
_entity_poly.entity_id
_entity_poly.type
_entity_poly.pdbx_seq_one_letter_code
_entity_poly.pdbx_strand_id
1 'polypeptide(L)' 'EPAERLRLAVMALRIRNEEAPTGFLTVSVGVTAHVPARDTRPQTLIEAADGALYAAKRRGRNTTVVDRDVRLAEAG' A
#
# COMPACT_ATOMS: atom_id res chain seq x y z
N GLU A 1 4.26 10.96 -2.86
CA GLU A 1 3.54 9.67 -2.90
C GLU A 1 4.27 8.59 -3.73
N PRO A 2 5.35 7.96 -3.22
CA PRO A 2 6.09 6.91 -3.91
C PRO A 2 5.26 5.70 -4.35
N ALA A 3 4.23 5.34 -3.57
CA ALA A 3 3.35 4.21 -3.86
C ALA A 3 2.52 4.42 -5.13
N GLU A 4 2.00 5.63 -5.35
CA GLU A 4 1.23 5.93 -6.55
C GLU A 4 2.10 5.92 -7.80
N ARG A 5 3.34 6.43 -7.70
CA ARG A 5 4.33 6.30 -8.77
C ARG A 5 4.62 4.85 -9.12
N LEU A 6 4.78 3.97 -8.13
CA LEU A 6 4.97 2.53 -8.35
C LEU A 6 3.76 1.92 -9.08
N ARG A 7 2.54 2.22 -8.62
CA ARG A 7 1.31 1.71 -9.22
C ARG A 7 1.18 2.11 -10.69
N LEU A 8 1.40 3.39 -10.99
CA LEU A 8 1.37 3.93 -12.35
C LEU A 8 2.48 3.36 -13.23
N ALA A 9 3.69 3.19 -12.68
CA ALA A 9 4.81 2.61 -13.42
C ALA A 9 4.52 1.16 -13.85
N VAL A 10 3.95 0.33 -12.95
CA VAL A 10 3.56 -1.05 -13.31
C VAL A 10 2.45 -1.04 -14.36
N MET A 11 1.43 -0.18 -14.20
CA MET A 11 0.35 -0.07 -15.18
C MET A 11 0.86 0.35 -16.58
N ALA A 12 1.87 1.21 -16.63
CA ALA A 12 2.49 1.68 -17.87
C ALA A 12 3.27 0.59 -18.62
N LEU A 13 3.69 -0.50 -17.95
CA LEU A 13 4.37 -1.62 -18.59
C LEU A 13 3.46 -2.41 -19.55
N ARG A 14 2.12 -2.26 -19.42
CA ARG A 14 1.13 -2.90 -20.31
C ARG A 14 1.34 -4.41 -20.47
N ILE A 15 1.78 -5.07 -19.40
CA ILE A 15 1.94 -6.53 -19.34
C ILE A 15 0.54 -7.14 -19.45
N ARG A 16 0.32 -8.00 -20.45
CA ARG A 16 -0.99 -8.65 -20.66
C ARG A 16 -1.33 -9.55 -19.47
N ASN A 17 -2.56 -9.42 -18.99
CA ASN A 17 -3.17 -10.33 -18.02
C ASN A 17 -4.67 -10.41 -18.35
N GLU A 18 -5.08 -11.47 -19.03
CA GLU A 18 -6.44 -11.63 -19.56
C GLU A 18 -7.48 -11.83 -18.45
N GLU A 19 -7.06 -12.32 -17.29
CA GLU A 19 -7.93 -12.47 -16.11
C GLU A 19 -8.17 -11.13 -15.38
N ALA A 20 -7.35 -10.12 -15.66
CA ALA A 20 -7.52 -8.80 -15.06
C ALA A 20 -8.66 -8.03 -15.76
N PRO A 21 -9.52 -7.29 -15.03
CA PRO A 21 -10.63 -6.53 -15.62
C PRO A 21 -10.21 -5.51 -16.69
N THR A 22 -8.97 -5.02 -16.63
CA THR A 22 -8.42 -4.06 -17.59
C THR A 22 -7.69 -4.72 -18.76
N GLY A 23 -7.53 -6.06 -18.75
CA GLY A 23 -6.68 -6.82 -19.67
C GLY A 23 -5.17 -6.71 -19.42
N PHE A 24 -4.77 -5.96 -18.39
CA PHE A 24 -3.37 -5.69 -18.06
C PHE A 24 -3.08 -5.93 -16.58
N LEU A 25 -1.85 -6.36 -16.30
CA LEU A 25 -1.34 -6.47 -14.94
C LEU A 25 -1.35 -5.11 -14.25
N THR A 26 -1.85 -5.10 -13.02
CA THR A 26 -1.82 -3.93 -12.13
C THR A 26 -1.39 -4.38 -10.73
N VAL A 27 -1.05 -3.42 -9.87
CA VAL A 27 -0.71 -3.68 -8.47
C VAL A 27 -1.62 -2.88 -7.54
N SER A 28 -1.88 -3.44 -6.37
CA SER A 28 -2.44 -2.70 -5.23
C SER A 28 -1.33 -2.50 -4.21
N VAL A 29 -1.26 -1.34 -3.57
CA VAL A 29 -0.17 -1.00 -2.65
C VAL A 29 -0.75 -0.54 -1.32
N GLY A 30 -0.35 -1.20 -0.24
CA GLY A 30 -0.57 -0.75 1.13
C GLY A 30 0.65 0.02 1.62
N VAL A 31 0.43 1.16 2.26
CA VAL A 31 1.50 2.02 2.78
C VAL A 31 1.25 2.29 4.25
N THR A 32 2.29 2.17 5.07
CA THR A 32 2.27 2.71 6.44
C THR A 32 3.58 3.46 6.68
N ALA A 33 3.53 4.38 7.63
CA ALA A 33 4.70 5.07 8.15
C ALA A 33 4.48 5.27 9.65
N HIS A 34 5.53 5.09 10.43
CA HIS A 34 5.45 5.22 11.88
C HIS A 34 6.75 5.80 12.42
N VAL A 35 6.65 6.68 13.43
CA VAL A 35 7.79 7.08 14.23
C VAL A 35 7.95 6.03 15.33
N PRO A 36 9.04 5.23 15.35
CA PRO A 36 9.17 4.16 16.33
C PRO A 36 9.17 4.71 17.76
N ALA A 37 8.30 4.17 18.62
CA ALA A 37 8.40 4.31 20.06
C ALA A 37 9.27 3.17 20.62
N ARG A 38 9.67 3.28 21.90
CA ARG A 38 10.52 2.27 22.57
C ARG A 38 10.03 0.83 22.40
N ASP A 39 8.72 0.63 22.34
CA ASP A 39 8.08 -0.70 22.28
C ASP A 39 7.51 -1.04 20.89
N THR A 40 7.73 -0.19 19.87
CA THR A 40 7.27 -0.49 18.51
C THR A 40 8.07 -1.65 17.93
N ARG A 41 7.39 -2.74 17.59
CA ARG A 41 8.00 -3.88 16.91
C ARG A 41 7.94 -3.66 15.39
N PRO A 42 8.97 -4.04 14.62
CA PRO A 42 8.93 -3.98 13.16
C PRO A 42 7.73 -4.71 12.55
N GLN A 43 7.33 -5.82 13.19
CA GLN A 43 6.15 -6.61 12.82
C GLN A 43 4.87 -5.77 12.76
N THR A 44 4.71 -4.79 13.64
CA THR A 44 3.54 -3.90 13.67
C THR A 44 3.44 -3.06 12.38
N LEU A 45 4.57 -2.59 11.83
CA LEU A 45 4.56 -1.87 10.55
C LEU A 45 4.22 -2.81 9.39
N ILE A 46 4.68 -4.06 9.43
CA ILE A 46 4.36 -5.05 8.40
C ILE A 46 2.86 -5.35 8.40
N GLU A 47 2.28 -5.58 9.59
CA GLU A 47 0.85 -5.85 9.76
C GLU A 47 -0.02 -4.66 9.33
N ALA A 48 0.38 -3.44 9.66
CA ALA A 48 -0.29 -2.23 9.22
C ALA A 48 -0.24 -2.05 7.69
N ALA A 49 0.93 -2.27 7.07
CA ALA A 49 1.08 -2.24 5.62
C ALA A 49 0.22 -3.31 4.93
N ASP A 50 0.15 -4.53 5.48
CA ASP A 50 -0.68 -5.60 4.94
C ASP A 50 -2.17 -5.31 5.11
N GLY A 51 -2.58 -4.73 6.24
CA GLY A 51 -3.94 -4.24 6.44
C GLY A 51 -4.35 -3.19 5.40
N ALA A 52 -3.47 -2.23 5.12
CA ALA A 52 -3.67 -1.25 4.06
C ALA A 52 -3.72 -1.89 2.66
N LEU A 53 -2.85 -2.87 2.39
CA LEU A 53 -2.84 -3.62 1.13
C LEU A 53 -4.15 -4.40 0.92
N TYR A 54 -4.65 -5.04 1.98
CA TYR A 54 -5.90 -5.77 1.94
C TYR A 54 -7.08 -4.80 1.71
N ALA A 55 -7.08 -3.63 2.35
CA ALA A 55 -8.06 -2.59 2.09
C ALA A 55 -8.02 -2.10 0.63
N ALA A 56 -6.83 -1.94 0.04
CA ALA A 56 -6.67 -1.59 -1.38
C ALA A 56 -7.29 -2.67 -2.30
N LYS A 57 -7.06 -3.95 -2.00
CA LYS A 57 -7.68 -5.07 -2.73
C LYS A 57 -9.21 -5.05 -2.64
N ARG A 58 -9.78 -4.79 -1.45
CA ARG A 58 -11.23 -4.70 -1.26
C ARG A 58 -11.89 -3.49 -1.94
N ARG A 59 -11.15 -2.39 -2.15
CA ARG A 59 -11.63 -1.19 -2.87
C ARG A 59 -11.65 -1.33 -4.40
N GLY A 60 -11.46 -2.54 -4.93
CA GLY A 60 -11.47 -2.80 -6.36
C GLY A 60 -10.09 -3.03 -6.98
N ARG A 61 -9.03 -3.18 -6.17
CA ARG A 61 -7.64 -3.34 -6.63
C ARG A 61 -7.16 -2.13 -7.43
N ASN A 62 -5.98 -2.23 -8.06
CA ASN A 62 -5.34 -1.16 -8.84
C ASN A 62 -5.39 0.21 -8.14
N THR A 63 -5.13 0.23 -6.83
CA THR A 63 -5.23 1.43 -6.00
C THR A 63 -4.18 1.43 -4.91
N THR A 64 -3.95 2.59 -4.31
CA THR A 64 -3.08 2.77 -3.16
C THR A 64 -3.93 3.09 -1.94
N VAL A 65 -3.56 2.53 -0.78
CA VAL A 65 -4.18 2.87 0.50
C VAL A 65 -3.08 3.12 1.51
N VAL A 66 -3.18 4.26 2.18
CA VAL A 66 -2.36 4.58 3.33
C VAL A 66 -3.12 4.12 4.57
N ASP A 67 -2.41 3.38 5.43
CA ASP A 67 -2.86 3.03 6.77
C ASP A 67 -3.27 4.32 7.52
N ARG A 68 -4.41 4.30 8.19
CA ARG A 68 -4.98 5.50 8.81
C ARG A 68 -4.42 5.75 10.21
N ASP A 69 -3.76 4.77 10.80
CA ASP A 69 -3.15 4.87 12.13
C ASP A 69 -1.67 5.30 12.06
N VAL A 70 -1.35 6.25 11.18
CA VAL A 70 -0.08 6.98 11.24
C VAL A 70 -0.06 7.82 12.52
N ARG A 71 0.35 7.22 13.63
CA ARG A 71 0.71 7.98 14.83
C ARG A 71 2.04 8.63 14.56
N LEU A 72 1.99 9.90 14.13
CA LEU A 72 3.11 10.81 14.34
C LEU A 72 3.28 10.88 15.85
N ALA A 73 4.41 10.40 16.37
CA ALA A 73 4.74 10.66 17.77
C ALA A 73 4.69 12.18 17.95
N GLU A 74 3.83 12.66 18.86
CA GLU A 74 3.90 14.05 19.28
C GLU A 74 5.33 14.27 19.77
N ALA A 75 6.01 15.22 19.14
CA ALA A 75 7.33 15.65 19.57
C ALA A 75 7.20 16.21 20.99
N GLY A 76 7.62 15.42 21.98
CA GLY A 76 7.88 15.88 23.34
C GLY A 76 9.19 16.64 23.41
#